data_AF-A0A6N7Q2K2-F1
#
_entry.id   AF-A0A6N7Q2K2-F1
#
_cell.length_a   1.000
_cell.length_b   1.000
_cell.length_c   1.000
_cell.angle_alpha   90.00
_cell.angle_beta   90.00
_cell.angle_gamma   90.00
#
_symmetry.space_group_name_H-M   'P 1'
#
loop_
_entity.id
_entity.type
_entity.pdbx_description
1 polymer ?
#
loop_
_entity_poly.entity_id
_entity_poly.type
_entity_poly.pdbx_seq_one_letter_code
_entity_poly.pdbx_strand_id
1 'polypeptide(L)'
;MRVNGRTLRYSTLAERRMFLSLGITELRVPRSMNPYTVARRIARAAKNNSPDMEFFKSLATQAKRAPDQAPGPSPDFDRPEPVLPEPHEPLHAAA
;
A
#
# COMPACT_ATOMS: atom_id res chain seq x y z
N MET A 1 -15.30 13.08 -14.40
CA MET A 1 -13.95 12.49 -14.30
C MET A 1 -13.08 12.97 -15.46
N ARG A 2 -11.87 13.43 -15.16
CA ARG A 2 -10.79 13.64 -16.13
C ARG A 2 -9.82 12.44 -16.07
N VAL A 3 -9.46 11.90 -17.23
CA VAL A 3 -8.56 10.74 -17.35
C VAL A 3 -7.26 11.21 -18.01
N ASN A 4 -6.16 11.16 -17.28
CA ASN A 4 -4.82 11.45 -17.80
C ASN A 4 -3.99 10.17 -17.78
N GLY A 5 -4.06 9.39 -18.86
CA GLY A 5 -3.47 8.05 -18.93
C GLY A 5 -4.08 7.12 -17.87
N ARG A 6 -3.35 6.88 -16.77
CA ARG A 6 -3.79 6.05 -15.64
C ARG A 6 -4.15 6.84 -14.38
N THR A 7 -4.02 8.16 -14.42
CA THR A 7 -4.36 9.04 -13.30
C THR A 7 -5.75 9.63 -13.52
N LEU A 8 -6.62 9.44 -12.54
CA LEU A 8 -7.98 9.98 -12.53
C LEU A 8 -8.05 11.21 -11.63
N ARG A 9 -8.68 12.26 -12.15
CA ARG A 9 -8.90 13.52 -11.45
C ARG A 9 -10.36 13.93 -11.48
N TYR A 10 -10.80 14.62 -10.43
CA TYR A 10 -12.14 15.20 -10.39
C TYR A 10 -12.34 16.24 -11.50
N SER A 11 -13.53 16.24 -12.09
CA SER A 11 -13.98 17.26 -13.05
C SER A 11 -15.22 18.00 -12.56
N THR A 12 -15.94 17.46 -11.58
CA THR A 12 -17.11 18.08 -10.96
C THR A 12 -16.90 18.30 -9.47
N LEU A 13 -17.74 19.15 -8.87
CA LEU A 13 -17.68 19.46 -7.45
C LEU A 13 -18.09 18.25 -6.58
N ALA A 14 -19.04 17.43 -7.04
CA ALA A 14 -19.43 16.20 -6.37
C ALA A 14 -18.27 15.19 -6.32
N GLU A 15 -17.57 15.00 -7.44
CA GLU A 15 -16.37 14.16 -7.51
C GLU A 15 -15.27 14.71 -6.60
N ARG A 16 -15.06 16.04 -6.59
CA ARG A 16 -14.07 16.69 -5.71
C ARG A 16 -14.35 16.41 -4.24
N ARG A 17 -15.59 16.59 -3.79
CA ARG A 17 -15.99 16.31 -2.40
C ARG A 17 -15.73 14.86 -2.00
N MET A 18 -16.00 13.92 -2.91
CA MET A 18 -15.74 12.51 -2.67
C MET A 18 -14.24 12.17 -2.60
N PHE A 19 -13.43 12.75 -3.47
CA PHE A 19 -11.97 12.56 -3.42
C PHE A 19 -11.41 13.10 -2.10
N LEU A 20 -11.84 14.30 -1.70
CA LEU A 20 -11.43 14.93 -0.45
C LEU A 20 -11.91 14.18 0.80
N SER A 21 -13.11 13.57 0.80
CA SER A 21 -13.58 12.78 1.94
C SER A 21 -12.71 11.53 2.18
N LEU A 22 -12.05 11.05 1.13
CA LEU A 22 -11.05 9.99 1.22
C LEU A 22 -9.63 10.52 1.40
N GLY A 23 -9.42 11.83 1.48
CA GLY A 23 -8.09 12.44 1.65
C GLY A 23 -7.15 12.23 0.45
N ILE A 24 -7.69 12.08 -0.76
CA ILE A 24 -6.91 11.95 -1.99
C ILE A 24 -7.26 13.08 -2.97
N THR A 25 -6.30 13.52 -3.78
CA THR A 25 -6.50 14.56 -4.81
C THR A 25 -6.59 13.96 -6.21
N GLU A 26 -5.96 12.82 -6.41
CA GLU A 26 -5.99 12.02 -7.63
C GLU A 26 -5.93 10.53 -7.31
N LEU A 27 -6.44 9.70 -8.22
CA LEU A 27 -6.42 8.25 -8.08
C LEU A 27 -5.61 7.65 -9.22
N ARG A 28 -4.54 6.93 -8.89
CA ARG A 28 -3.79 6.13 -9.87
C ARG A 28 -4.44 4.75 -10.02
N VAL A 29 -4.87 4.41 -11.23
CA VAL A 29 -5.53 3.14 -11.50
C VAL A 29 -4.50 2.01 -11.60
N PRO A 30 -4.67 0.88 -10.87
CA PRO A 30 -3.79 -0.29 -10.95
C PRO A 30 -3.72 -0.88 -12.36
N ARG A 31 -2.53 -1.29 -12.83
CA ARG A 31 -2.31 -1.77 -14.22
C ARG A 31 -3.22 -2.93 -14.65
N SER A 32 -3.70 -3.73 -13.70
CA SER A 32 -4.65 -4.82 -13.92
C SER A 32 -6.06 -4.37 -14.33
N MET A 33 -6.38 -3.08 -14.23
CA MET A 33 -7.70 -2.53 -14.51
C MET A 33 -7.69 -1.50 -15.64
N ASN A 34 -8.81 -1.43 -16.36
CA ASN A 34 -9.06 -0.43 -17.39
C ASN A 34 -9.42 0.94 -16.76
N PRO A 35 -8.65 2.01 -17.02
CA PRO A 35 -8.88 3.32 -16.41
C PRO A 35 -10.21 3.96 -16.79
N TYR A 36 -10.72 3.73 -18.00
CA TYR A 36 -12.00 4.28 -18.45
C TYR A 36 -13.19 3.63 -17.73
N THR A 37 -13.12 2.32 -17.50
CA THR A 37 -14.13 1.59 -16.71
C THR A 37 -14.16 2.10 -15.28
N VAL A 38 -12.99 2.27 -14.65
CA VAL A 38 -12.89 2.82 -13.29
C VAL A 38 -13.42 4.24 -13.23
N ALA A 39 -13.07 5.09 -14.20
CA ALA A 39 -13.58 6.46 -14.28
C ALA A 39 -15.12 6.50 -14.37
N ARG A 40 -15.73 5.61 -15.16
CA ARG A 40 -17.19 5.51 -15.28
C ARG A 40 -17.85 5.07 -13.97
N ARG A 41 -17.26 4.11 -13.25
CA ARG A 41 -17.75 3.69 -11.92
C ARG A 41 -17.67 4.82 -10.91
N ILE A 42 -16.55 5.54 -10.86
CA ILE A 42 -16.38 6.69 -9.96
C ILE A 42 -17.40 7.80 -10.28
N ALA A 43 -17.66 8.06 -11.57
CA ALA A 43 -18.67 9.03 -11.97
C ALA A 43 -20.09 8.62 -11.54
N ARG A 44 -20.39 7.31 -11.45
CA ARG A 44 -21.65 6.79 -10.90
C ARG A 44 -21.68 6.85 -9.38
N ALA A 45 -20.58 6.54 -8.70
CA ALA A 45 -20.45 6.71 -7.26
C ALA A 45 -20.79 8.16 -6.86
N ALA A 46 -20.31 9.15 -7.63
CA ALA A 46 -20.58 10.58 -7.40
C ALA A 46 -22.06 10.96 -7.53
N LYS A 47 -22.90 10.07 -8.06
CA LYS A 47 -24.36 10.20 -8.15
C LYS A 47 -25.07 9.37 -7.07
N ASN A 48 -24.39 9.07 -5.96
CA ASN A 48 -24.89 8.27 -4.83
C ASN A 48 -25.20 6.80 -5.17
N ASN A 49 -24.48 6.21 -6.12
CA ASN A 49 -24.54 4.78 -6.37
C ASN A 49 -23.68 4.01 -5.34
N SER A 50 -24.32 3.30 -4.41
CA SER A 50 -23.67 2.67 -3.25
C SER A 50 -22.62 1.59 -3.57
N PRO A 51 -22.83 0.61 -4.47
CA PRO A 51 -21.80 -0.39 -4.79
C PRO A 51 -20.56 0.21 -5.47
N ASP A 52 -20.73 1.27 -6.26
CA ASP A 52 -19.61 1.96 -6.89
C ASP A 52 -18.82 2.82 -5.87
N MET A 53 -19.48 3.29 -4.79
CA MET A 53 -18.81 4.00 -3.69
C MET A 53 -17.88 3.08 -2.90
N GLU A 54 -18.35 1.87 -2.54
CA GLU A 54 -17.51 0.90 -1.82
C GLU A 54 -16.30 0.46 -2.64
N PHE A 55 -16.50 0.26 -3.95
CA PHE A 55 -15.40 0.02 -4.88
C PHE A 55 -14.39 1.17 -4.88
N PHE A 56 -14.85 2.42 -4.93
CA PHE A 56 -13.97 3.58 -4.91
C PHE A 56 -13.17 3.66 -3.59
N LYS A 57 -13.80 3.43 -2.44
CA LYS A 57 -13.12 3.35 -1.13
C LYS A 57 -12.02 2.29 -1.13
N SER A 58 -12.31 1.08 -1.63
CA SER A 58 -11.30 0.01 -1.69
C SER A 58 -10.10 0.40 -2.55
N LEU A 59 -10.33 1.05 -3.70
CA LEU A 59 -9.26 1.51 -4.58
C LEU A 59 -8.45 2.65 -3.97
N ALA A 60 -9.11 3.60 -3.31
CA ALA A 60 -8.45 4.71 -2.63
C ALA A 60 -7.56 4.21 -1.48
N THR A 61 -8.01 3.21 -0.72
CA THR A 61 -7.20 2.58 0.35
C THR A 61 -5.98 1.87 -0.22
N GLN A 62 -6.11 1.17 -1.34
CA GLN A 62 -4.98 0.56 -2.04
C GLN A 62 -4.01 1.62 -2.59
N ALA A 63 -4.52 2.74 -3.11
CA ALA A 63 -3.67 3.82 -3.63
C ALA A 63 -2.90 4.56 -2.52
N LYS A 64 -3.44 4.61 -1.29
CA LYS A 64 -2.74 5.15 -0.12
C LYS A 64 -1.62 4.25 0.38
N ARG A 65 -1.71 2.94 0.14
CA ARG A 65 -0.58 2.03 0.36
C ARG A 65 0.45 2.35 -0.73
N ALA A 66 1.50 3.08 -0.36
CA ALA A 66 2.58 3.43 -1.26
C ALA A 66 3.07 2.18 -2.02
N PRO A 67 3.41 2.28 -3.31
CA PRO A 67 3.86 1.14 -4.11
C PRO A 67 5.30 0.68 -3.77
N ASP A 68 5.83 1.04 -2.60
CA ASP A 68 7.26 0.90 -2.32
C ASP A 68 7.52 0.83 -0.82
N GLN A 69 6.93 -0.17 -0.15
CA GLN A 69 7.69 -0.74 0.96
C GLN A 69 8.82 -1.52 0.27
N ALA A 70 9.96 -0.84 0.08
CA ALA A 70 11.19 -1.50 -0.33
C ALA A 70 11.33 -2.76 0.53
N PRO A 71 11.67 -3.94 -0.06
CA PRO A 71 11.97 -5.11 0.75
C PRO A 71 12.96 -4.65 1.82
N GLY A 72 12.58 -4.82 3.09
CA GLY A 72 13.45 -4.45 4.21
C GLY A 72 14.84 -5.03 3.98
N PRO A 73 15.90 -4.38 4.47
CA PRO A 73 17.27 -4.85 4.26
C PRO A 73 17.32 -6.36 4.56
N SER A 74 17.85 -7.12 3.60
CA SER A 74 17.99 -8.57 3.76
C SER A 74 18.70 -8.85 5.09
N PRO A 75 18.27 -9.86 5.87
CA PRO A 75 18.95 -10.17 7.12
C PRO A 75 20.43 -10.42 6.83
N ASP A 76 21.31 -9.65 7.47
CA ASP A 76 22.76 -9.84 7.42
C ASP A 76 23.07 -11.20 8.04
N PHE A 77 23.27 -12.20 7.18
CA PHE A 77 23.74 -13.54 7.56
C PHE A 77 25.24 -13.57 7.86
N ASP A 78 25.94 -12.44 7.67
CA ASP A 78 27.40 -12.32 7.85
C ASP A 78 27.78 -11.93 9.29
N ARG A 79 26.87 -12.14 10.24
CA ARG A 79 27.16 -11.91 11.66
C ARG A 79 27.86 -13.16 12.20
N PRO A 80 29.15 -13.12 12.58
CA PRO A 80 29.78 -14.27 13.20
C PRO A 80 29.04 -14.61 14.48
N GLU A 81 28.71 -15.90 14.66
CA GLU A 81 28.05 -16.40 15.86
C GLU A 81 28.86 -16.00 17.10
N PRO A 82 28.23 -15.52 18.17
CA PRO A 82 28.94 -15.23 19.41
C PRO A 82 29.53 -16.54 19.94
N VAL A 83 30.85 -16.64 19.90
CA VAL A 83 31.59 -17.75 20.51
C VAL A 83 31.29 -17.75 22.01
N LEU A 84 30.48 -18.71 22.44
CA LEU A 84 30.25 -18.96 23.86
C LEU A 84 31.59 -19.32 24.51
N PRO A 85 31.99 -18.67 25.62
CA PRO A 85 33.21 -19.03 26.31
C PRO A 85 33.09 -20.47 26.81
N GLU A 86 34.06 -21.32 26.45
CA GLU A 86 34.11 -22.72 26.85
C GLU A 86 34.13 -22.85 28.38
N PRO A 87 33.35 -23.78 28.97
CA PRO A 87 33.43 -24.04 30.39
C PRO A 87 34.78 -24.69 30.72
N HIS A 88 35.60 -23.98 31.49
CA HIS A 88 36.82 -24.52 32.08
C HIS A 88 36.49 -25.76 32.92
N GLU A 89 37.01 -26.93 32.55
CA GLU A 89 36.99 -28.12 33.39
C GLU A 89 37.80 -27.88 34.66
N PRO A 90 37.26 -28.11 35.87
CA PRO A 90 38.07 -28.14 37.07
C PRO A 90 38.88 -29.44 37.10
N LEU A 91 40.21 -29.30 36.99
CA LEU A 91 41.20 -30.34 37.27
C LEU A 91 40.86 -31.05 38.59
N HIS A 92 40.66 -32.37 38.49
CA HIS A 92 40.49 -33.26 39.63
C HIS A 92 41.61 -33.10 40.65
N ALA A 93 41.24 -32.70 41.86
CA ALA A 93 42.07 -32.88 43.04
C ALA A 93 42.01 -34.35 43.46
N ALA A 94 43.13 -35.07 43.30
CA ALA A 94 43.36 -36.35 43.97
C ALA A 94 44.86 -36.64 44.09
N ALA A 95 45.39 -36.43 45.29
CA ALA A 95 46.30 -37.32 46.05
C ALA A 95 47.09 -36.50 47.08
#